data_AF-A0A2Y9DIE0-F1
#
_entry.id   AF-A0A2Y9DIE0-F1
#
_cell.length_a   1.000
_cell.length_b   1.000
_cell.length_c   1.000
_cell.angle_alpha   90.00
_cell.angle_beta   90.00
_cell.angle_gamma   90.00
#
_symmetry.space_group_name_H-M   'P 1'
#
loop_
_entity.id
_entity.type
_entity.pdbx_description
1 polymer ?
#
loop_
_entity_poly.entity_id
_entity_poly.type
_entity_poly.pdbx_seq_one_letter_code
_entity_poly.pdbx_strand_id
1 'polypeptide(L)'
;MHRSALLCCLVFLAGVGASQSQDPQSENSCTYFPHSLPHMLRELRMAFNRVKTFFQTKDQLDNMLLNKSLLEDFKGYLGCQALSEMIKFYLEVVMPKAENHGPNIKEHVNSLGEKLTTLRARLRRCHRFLPCENKSKAVEQVKNAFDKLQEKGVYKAMSEFDIFINYIETYMTMKIKN
;
A
#
# COMPACT_ATOMS: atom_id res chain seq x y z
N MET A 1 -16.61 10.85 74.28
CA MET A 1 -16.17 9.43 74.24
C MET A 1 -16.45 8.93 72.82
N HIS A 2 -15.47 8.99 71.92
CA HIS A 2 -14.52 7.92 71.55
C HIS A 2 -15.11 6.75 70.75
N ARG A 3 -14.57 6.61 69.52
CA ARG A 3 -14.32 5.39 68.71
C ARG A 3 -15.51 4.73 67.98
N SER A 4 -15.51 4.78 66.64
CA SER A 4 -15.04 3.71 65.71
C SER A 4 -16.10 2.59 65.59
N ALA A 5 -16.56 2.15 64.42
CA ALA A 5 -15.77 1.68 63.30
C ALA A 5 -16.65 1.29 62.08
N LEU A 6 -16.07 1.46 60.88
CA LEU A 6 -16.04 0.52 59.76
C LEU A 6 -17.29 0.22 58.88
N LEU A 7 -16.98 0.20 57.57
CA LEU A 7 -17.60 -0.55 56.45
C LEU A 7 -18.90 -0.03 55.83
N CYS A 8 -18.78 0.61 54.67
CA CYS A 8 -19.10 -0.08 53.41
C CYS A 8 -18.59 0.71 52.20
N CYS A 9 -17.62 0.14 51.49
CA CYS A 9 -17.25 0.55 50.14
C CYS A 9 -18.41 0.25 49.19
N LEU A 10 -18.95 1.27 48.51
CA LEU A 10 -19.66 1.07 47.25
C LEU A 10 -19.10 2.05 46.21
N VAL A 11 -18.26 1.46 45.38
CA VAL A 11 -17.71 2.02 44.15
C VAL A 11 -18.87 2.18 43.16
N PHE A 12 -19.25 3.41 42.82
CA PHE A 12 -20.07 3.70 41.65
C PHE A 12 -19.17 4.25 40.53
N LEU A 13 -18.48 3.33 39.85
CA LEU A 13 -18.00 3.56 38.49
C LEU A 13 -19.16 3.19 37.56
N ALA A 14 -20.08 4.12 37.33
CA ALA A 14 -21.05 4.00 36.26
C ALA A 14 -20.30 4.16 34.93
N GLY A 15 -20.26 3.07 34.18
CA GLY A 15 -19.49 2.93 32.95
C GLY A 15 -19.77 4.04 31.95
N VAL A 16 -18.69 4.67 31.48
CA VAL A 16 -18.68 5.35 30.20
C VAL A 16 -18.93 4.26 29.17
N GLY A 17 -20.17 4.16 28.68
CA GLY A 17 -20.49 3.32 27.54
C GLY A 17 -19.55 3.73 26.41
N ALA A 18 -18.60 2.87 26.08
CA ALA A 18 -17.83 3.03 24.86
C ALA A 18 -18.86 3.05 23.72
N SER A 19 -19.05 4.22 23.13
CA SER A 19 -19.69 4.34 21.84
C SER A 19 -18.86 3.51 20.87
N GLN A 20 -19.29 2.27 20.65
CA GLN A 20 -18.89 1.52 19.47
C GLN A 20 -19.40 2.35 18.29
N SER A 21 -18.50 3.17 17.75
CA SER A 21 -18.57 3.63 16.38
C SER A 21 -18.45 2.39 15.52
N GLN A 22 -19.56 1.68 15.37
CA GLN A 22 -19.75 0.70 14.32
C GLN A 22 -19.72 1.49 13.02
N ASP A 23 -18.53 1.60 12.44
CA ASP A 23 -18.38 2.02 11.05
C ASP A 23 -18.98 0.90 10.18
N PRO A 24 -20.16 1.11 9.55
CA PRO A 24 -20.85 0.06 8.81
C PRO A 24 -20.10 -0.33 7.52
N GLN A 25 -18.98 0.34 7.19
CA GLN A 25 -18.18 0.04 6.01
C GLN A 25 -17.35 -1.25 6.10
N SER A 26 -17.20 -1.86 7.29
CA SER A 26 -16.22 -2.94 7.48
C SER A 26 -16.72 -4.35 7.11
N GLU A 27 -18.00 -4.67 7.29
CA GLU A 27 -18.51 -6.04 7.08
C GLU A 27 -18.74 -6.40 5.60
N ASN A 28 -19.04 -5.43 4.73
CA ASN A 28 -19.35 -5.67 3.31
C ASN A 28 -18.15 -5.52 2.37
N SER A 29 -16.94 -5.36 2.91
CA SER A 29 -15.74 -5.13 2.09
C SER A 29 -15.49 -6.34 1.15
N CYS A 30 -15.43 -7.57 1.63
CA CYS A 30 -14.97 -8.66 0.76
C CYS A 30 -16.02 -9.24 -0.20
N THR A 31 -17.29 -8.84 -0.10
CA THR A 31 -18.43 -9.44 -0.81
C THR A 31 -18.27 -9.45 -2.34
N TYR A 32 -17.65 -8.42 -2.91
CA TYR A 32 -17.44 -8.30 -4.36
C TYR A 32 -16.01 -8.61 -4.79
N PHE A 33 -15.20 -9.22 -3.93
CA PHE A 33 -13.82 -9.59 -4.25
C PHE A 33 -13.78 -11.08 -4.63
N PRO A 34 -13.04 -11.50 -5.68
CA PRO A 34 -12.08 -10.72 -6.49
C PRO A 34 -12.69 -9.97 -7.70
N HIS A 35 -14.00 -10.04 -7.93
CA HIS A 35 -14.65 -9.46 -9.13
C HIS A 35 -14.44 -7.94 -9.29
N SER A 36 -14.30 -7.20 -8.19
CA SER A 36 -14.03 -5.76 -8.16
C SER A 36 -12.55 -5.38 -8.39
N LEU A 37 -11.63 -6.36 -8.43
CA LEU A 37 -10.20 -6.10 -8.57
C LEU A 37 -9.84 -5.41 -9.90
N PRO A 38 -10.34 -5.82 -11.08
CA PRO A 38 -10.04 -5.13 -12.34
C PRO A 38 -10.44 -3.65 -12.31
N HIS A 39 -11.58 -3.34 -11.67
CA HIS A 39 -12.02 -1.95 -11.48
C HIS A 39 -11.04 -1.17 -10.59
N MET A 40 -10.57 -1.74 -9.47
CA MET A 40 -9.59 -1.07 -8.60
C MET A 40 -8.27 -0.80 -9.33
N LEU A 41 -7.80 -1.74 -10.15
CA LEU A 41 -6.59 -1.56 -10.96
C LEU A 41 -6.79 -0.49 -12.03
N ARG A 42 -7.98 -0.41 -12.64
CA ARG A 42 -8.34 0.67 -13.57
C ARG A 42 -8.29 2.04 -12.88
N GLU A 43 -8.91 2.17 -11.72
CA GLU A 43 -8.89 3.42 -10.94
C GLU A 43 -7.46 3.82 -10.54
N LEU A 44 -6.62 2.84 -10.17
CA LEU A 44 -5.22 3.08 -9.86
C LEU A 44 -4.43 3.59 -11.09
N ARG A 45 -4.69 3.02 -12.28
CA ARG A 45 -4.11 3.50 -13.55
C ARG A 45 -4.58 4.91 -13.91
N MET A 46 -5.87 5.20 -13.71
CA MET A 46 -6.42 6.53 -13.96
C MET A 46 -5.82 7.59 -13.03
N ALA A 47 -5.60 7.26 -11.76
CA ALA A 47 -4.89 8.12 -10.83
C ALA A 47 -3.43 8.33 -11.27
N PHE A 48 -2.74 7.27 -11.69
CA PHE A 48 -1.35 7.37 -12.16
C PHE A 48 -1.23 8.25 -13.42
N ASN A 49 -2.17 8.15 -14.36
CA ASN A 49 -2.16 8.94 -15.59
C ASN A 49 -2.14 10.45 -15.33
N ARG A 50 -2.65 10.93 -14.18
CA ARG A 50 -2.60 12.36 -13.79
C ARG A 50 -1.20 12.85 -13.45
N VAL A 51 -0.30 11.94 -13.07
CA VAL A 51 1.09 12.27 -12.68
C VAL A 51 2.13 11.77 -13.68
N LYS A 52 1.74 10.84 -14.57
CA LYS A 52 2.61 10.15 -15.51
C LYS A 52 3.52 11.09 -16.30
N THR A 53 2.96 12.06 -17.02
CA THR A 53 3.73 12.98 -17.86
C THR A 53 4.77 13.77 -17.06
N PHE A 54 4.40 14.22 -15.85
CA PHE A 54 5.30 14.98 -14.98
C PHE A 54 6.55 14.17 -14.62
N PHE A 55 6.36 12.94 -14.14
CA PHE A 55 7.48 12.10 -13.71
C PHE A 55 8.27 11.53 -14.90
N GLN A 56 7.62 11.12 -15.98
CA GLN A 56 8.30 10.60 -17.17
C GLN A 56 9.16 11.65 -17.89
N THR A 57 8.74 12.92 -17.91
CA THR A 57 9.55 14.00 -18.51
C THR A 57 10.78 14.34 -17.66
N LYS A 58 10.74 14.05 -16.35
CA LYS A 58 11.84 14.31 -15.41
C LYS A 58 12.79 13.12 -15.26
N ASP A 59 12.33 11.92 -15.64
CA ASP A 59 13.16 10.73 -15.69
C ASP A 59 14.10 10.79 -16.91
N GLN A 60 15.39 10.94 -16.62
CA GLN A 60 16.47 11.01 -17.63
C GLN A 60 17.28 9.71 -17.70
N LEU A 61 16.78 8.63 -17.09
CA LEU A 61 17.47 7.36 -16.98
C LEU A 61 16.86 6.35 -17.95
N ASP A 62 17.71 5.69 -18.74
CA ASP A 62 17.25 4.66 -19.69
C ASP A 62 17.20 3.25 -19.06
N ASN A 63 17.85 3.05 -17.92
CA ASN A 63 17.85 1.76 -17.23
C ASN A 63 16.52 1.51 -16.52
N MET A 64 16.09 0.25 -16.37
CA MET A 64 14.85 -0.06 -15.65
C MET A 64 15.11 -0.20 -14.14
N LEU A 65 14.32 0.46 -13.29
CA LEU A 65 14.38 0.29 -11.83
C LEU A 65 13.62 -0.96 -11.39
N LEU A 66 12.38 -1.10 -11.86
CA LEU A 66 11.51 -2.27 -11.65
C LEU A 66 11.84 -3.35 -12.67
N ASN A 67 12.96 -4.04 -12.43
CA ASN A 67 13.54 -4.97 -13.38
C ASN A 67 12.79 -6.33 -13.49
N LYS A 68 13.20 -7.15 -14.46
CA LYS A 68 12.60 -8.49 -14.68
C LYS A 68 12.73 -9.42 -13.48
N SER A 69 13.80 -9.34 -12.68
CA SER A 69 13.92 -10.17 -11.47
C SER A 69 12.82 -9.88 -10.46
N LEU A 70 12.35 -8.63 -10.33
CA LEU A 70 11.21 -8.32 -9.48
C LEU A 70 9.94 -9.03 -9.96
N LEU A 71 9.68 -9.04 -11.28
CA LEU A 71 8.54 -9.75 -11.85
C LEU A 71 8.62 -11.27 -11.60
N GLU A 72 9.80 -11.86 -11.71
CA GLU A 72 9.97 -13.29 -11.44
C GLU A 72 9.78 -13.61 -9.94
N ASP A 73 10.24 -12.74 -9.03
CA ASP A 73 9.93 -12.85 -7.60
C ASP A 73 8.42 -12.80 -7.34
N PHE A 74 7.69 -11.92 -8.04
CA PHE A 74 6.23 -11.82 -7.95
C PHE A 74 5.52 -13.10 -8.40
N LYS A 75 6.06 -13.80 -9.40
CA LYS A 75 5.50 -15.09 -9.85
C LYS A 75 5.91 -16.26 -8.97
N GLY A 76 7.03 -16.14 -8.25
CA GLY A 76 7.61 -17.19 -7.43
C GLY A 76 6.93 -17.39 -6.07
N TYR A 77 7.53 -18.26 -5.26
CA TYR A 77 7.07 -18.57 -3.91
C TYR A 77 7.13 -17.35 -2.95
N LEU A 78 7.96 -16.35 -3.28
CA LEU A 78 8.08 -15.08 -2.55
C LEU A 78 7.14 -13.98 -3.08
N GLY A 79 6.21 -14.29 -3.98
CA GLY A 79 5.43 -13.26 -4.67
C GLY A 79 4.60 -12.39 -3.75
N CYS A 80 4.08 -12.97 -2.67
CA CYS A 80 3.40 -12.20 -1.62
C CYS A 80 4.33 -11.17 -0.97
N GLN A 81 5.53 -11.61 -0.58
CA GLN A 81 6.52 -10.83 0.14
C GLN A 81 6.98 -9.67 -0.72
N ALA A 82 7.34 -10.00 -1.96
CA ALA A 82 7.79 -9.04 -2.94
C ALA A 82 6.70 -7.97 -3.19
N LEU A 83 5.44 -8.37 -3.39
CA LEU A 83 4.35 -7.42 -3.56
C LEU A 83 4.09 -6.57 -2.30
N SER A 84 3.98 -7.20 -1.14
CA SER A 84 3.69 -6.51 0.14
C SER A 84 4.75 -5.46 0.45
N GLU A 85 6.02 -5.79 0.27
CA GLU A 85 7.13 -4.86 0.48
C GLU A 85 7.20 -3.75 -0.56
N MET A 86 6.94 -4.05 -1.85
CA MET A 86 6.94 -3.01 -2.88
C MET A 86 5.82 -2.00 -2.66
N ILE A 87 4.61 -2.45 -2.31
CA ILE A 87 3.52 -1.54 -1.94
C ILE A 87 3.96 -0.65 -0.77
N LYS A 88 4.55 -1.24 0.27
CA LYS A 88 5.04 -0.50 1.44
C LYS A 88 6.10 0.52 1.05
N PHE A 89 7.06 0.13 0.22
CA PHE A 89 8.12 1.00 -0.28
C PHE A 89 7.56 2.21 -1.05
N TYR A 90 6.60 2.00 -1.94
CA TYR A 90 5.98 3.11 -2.65
C TYR A 90 5.26 4.08 -1.72
N LEU A 91 4.44 3.56 -0.80
CA LEU A 91 3.64 4.38 0.12
C LEU A 91 4.47 5.12 1.16
N GLU A 92 5.53 4.51 1.69
CA GLU A 92 6.28 5.05 2.82
C GLU A 92 7.57 5.78 2.42
N VAL A 93 8.10 5.51 1.22
CA VAL A 93 9.39 6.06 0.78
C VAL A 93 9.27 6.87 -0.51
N VAL A 94 8.67 6.32 -1.56
CA VAL A 94 8.64 6.97 -2.88
C VAL A 94 7.65 8.13 -2.90
N MET A 95 6.39 7.89 -2.57
CA MET A 95 5.32 8.89 -2.66
C MET A 95 5.53 10.09 -1.73
N PRO A 96 5.98 9.94 -0.48
CA PRO A 96 6.25 11.08 0.40
C PRO A 96 7.38 12.00 -0.12
N LYS A 97 8.33 11.44 -0.88
CA LYS A 97 9.34 12.25 -1.58
C LYS A 97 8.75 12.88 -2.84
N ALA A 98 7.93 12.12 -3.58
CA ALA A 98 7.31 12.54 -4.83
C ALA A 98 6.39 13.76 -4.65
N GLU A 99 5.63 13.84 -3.57
CA GLU A 99 4.72 14.96 -3.30
C GLU A 99 5.45 16.31 -3.07
N ASN A 100 6.74 16.28 -2.72
CA ASN A 100 7.53 17.49 -2.47
C ASN A 100 8.01 18.18 -3.76
N HIS A 101 7.82 17.57 -4.93
CA HIS A 101 8.26 18.15 -6.21
C HIS A 101 7.29 19.19 -6.80
N GLY A 102 6.23 19.56 -6.09
CA GLY A 102 5.40 20.74 -6.42
C GLY A 102 3.96 20.69 -5.87
N PRO A 103 3.33 21.85 -5.61
CA PRO A 103 1.97 21.90 -5.06
C PRO A 103 0.94 21.29 -6.01
N ASN A 104 1.11 21.47 -7.33
CA ASN A 104 0.20 20.94 -8.35
C ASN A 104 0.29 19.41 -8.50
N ILE A 105 1.42 18.78 -8.11
CA ILE A 105 1.59 17.33 -8.21
C ILE A 105 1.18 16.61 -6.92
N LYS A 106 1.31 17.30 -5.77
CA LYS A 106 1.02 16.75 -4.43
C LYS A 106 -0.37 16.12 -4.32
N GLU A 107 -1.41 16.84 -4.72
CA GLU A 107 -2.79 16.31 -4.65
C GLU A 107 -2.96 15.02 -5.45
N HIS A 108 -2.38 14.97 -6.65
CA HIS A 108 -2.46 13.80 -7.52
C HIS A 108 -1.64 12.62 -7.02
N VAL A 109 -0.46 12.86 -6.43
CA VAL A 109 0.35 11.83 -5.76
C VAL A 109 -0.39 11.27 -4.54
N ASN A 110 -1.02 12.13 -3.74
CA ASN A 110 -1.80 11.71 -2.58
C ASN A 110 -2.99 10.85 -3.01
N SER A 111 -3.73 11.27 -4.03
CA SER A 111 -4.85 10.50 -4.59
C SER A 111 -4.40 9.12 -5.10
N LEU A 112 -3.23 9.05 -5.75
CA LEU A 112 -2.63 7.78 -6.17
C LEU A 112 -2.28 6.88 -4.97
N GLY A 113 -1.69 7.46 -3.92
CA GLY A 113 -1.35 6.76 -2.68
C GLY A 113 -2.57 6.21 -1.94
N GLU A 114 -3.68 6.96 -1.90
CA GLU A 114 -4.95 6.50 -1.30
C GLU A 114 -5.53 5.29 -2.06
N LYS A 115 -5.50 5.32 -3.39
CA LYS A 115 -5.97 4.19 -4.22
C LYS A 115 -5.09 2.95 -4.00
N LEU A 116 -3.77 3.11 -3.93
CA LEU A 116 -2.84 2.02 -3.63
C LEU A 116 -3.04 1.47 -2.20
N THR A 117 -3.26 2.34 -1.22
CA THR A 117 -3.57 1.97 0.17
C THR A 117 -4.86 1.18 0.27
N THR A 118 -5.91 1.63 -0.44
CA THR A 118 -7.20 0.95 -0.52
C THR A 118 -7.05 -0.45 -1.13
N LEU A 119 -6.31 -0.56 -2.24
CA LEU A 119 -6.00 -1.85 -2.86
C LEU A 119 -5.26 -2.76 -1.88
N ARG A 120 -4.19 -2.29 -1.23
CA ARG A 120 -3.44 -3.05 -0.22
C ARG A 120 -4.33 -3.57 0.89
N ALA A 121 -5.19 -2.72 1.45
CA ALA A 121 -6.10 -3.09 2.52
C ALA A 121 -7.07 -4.19 2.07
N ARG A 122 -7.59 -4.09 0.84
CA ARG A 122 -8.45 -5.12 0.25
C ARG A 122 -7.74 -6.46 0.11
N LEU A 123 -6.51 -6.46 -0.42
CA LEU A 123 -5.70 -7.67 -0.61
C LEU A 123 -5.31 -8.34 0.71
N ARG A 124 -5.08 -7.56 1.77
CA ARG A 124 -4.78 -8.11 3.10
C ARG A 124 -6.01 -8.73 3.77
N ARG A 125 -7.17 -8.07 3.67
CA ARG A 125 -8.41 -8.50 4.33
C ARG A 125 -9.09 -9.67 3.61
N CYS A 126 -9.16 -9.61 2.28
CA CYS A 126 -9.94 -10.57 1.50
C CYS A 126 -9.07 -11.74 1.04
N HIS A 127 -9.49 -12.96 1.38
CA HIS A 127 -8.85 -14.23 0.98
C HIS A 127 -7.35 -14.37 1.29
N ARG A 128 -6.81 -13.54 2.19
CA ARG A 128 -5.39 -13.52 2.57
C ARG A 128 -4.46 -13.53 1.36
N PHE A 129 -4.67 -12.67 0.37
CA PHE A 129 -3.78 -12.56 -0.80
C PHE A 129 -2.37 -12.09 -0.44
N LEU A 130 -2.20 -11.51 0.75
CA LEU A 130 -0.90 -11.10 1.30
C LEU A 130 -0.66 -11.70 2.71
N PRO A 131 -0.47 -13.03 2.89
CA PRO A 131 -0.35 -13.64 4.22
C PRO A 131 1.07 -13.62 4.81
N CYS A 132 2.04 -13.02 4.14
CA CYS A 132 3.46 -13.27 4.37
C CYS A 132 4.16 -12.24 5.30
N GLU A 133 5.21 -12.71 5.99
CA GLU A 133 6.01 -11.93 6.97
C GLU A 133 7.51 -11.83 6.62
N ASN A 134 7.97 -12.52 5.56
CA ASN A 134 9.40 -12.61 5.20
C ASN A 134 9.84 -11.52 4.20
N LYS A 135 11.15 -11.32 4.07
CA LYS A 135 11.76 -10.35 3.15
C LYS A 135 12.07 -10.93 1.74
N SER A 136 11.93 -10.13 0.67
CA SER A 136 12.34 -10.47 -0.71
C SER A 136 13.67 -9.81 -1.09
N LYS A 137 14.56 -10.61 -1.70
CA LYS A 137 15.87 -10.15 -2.19
C LYS A 137 15.73 -9.23 -3.42
N ALA A 138 14.77 -9.48 -4.33
CA ALA A 138 14.56 -8.59 -5.46
C ALA A 138 14.09 -7.21 -5.00
N VAL A 139 13.25 -7.15 -3.96
CA VAL A 139 12.82 -5.86 -3.40
C VAL A 139 13.99 -5.13 -2.74
N GLU A 140 14.89 -5.85 -2.06
CA GLU A 140 16.12 -5.25 -1.53
C GLU A 140 17.00 -4.66 -2.65
N GLN A 141 17.14 -5.35 -3.78
CA GLN A 141 17.88 -4.84 -4.93
C GLN A 141 17.26 -3.57 -5.51
N VAL A 142 15.92 -3.50 -5.60
CA VAL A 142 15.21 -2.30 -6.05
C VAL A 142 15.44 -1.14 -5.09
N LYS A 143 15.32 -1.37 -3.78
CA LYS A 143 15.58 -0.35 -2.74
C LYS A 143 17.02 0.17 -2.84
N ASN A 144 17.99 -0.73 -2.94
CA ASN A 144 19.40 -0.38 -3.09
C ASN A 144 19.68 0.41 -4.39
N ALA A 145 19.01 0.05 -5.49
CA ALA A 145 19.13 0.80 -6.75
C ALA A 145 18.50 2.19 -6.64
N PHE A 146 17.31 2.28 -6.04
CA PHE A 146 16.64 3.55 -5.79
C PHE A 146 17.50 4.49 -4.93
N ASP A 147 18.07 3.99 -3.83
CA ASP A 147 18.89 4.80 -2.92
C ASP A 147 20.14 5.33 -3.63
N LYS A 148 20.77 4.54 -4.50
CA LYS A 148 21.92 4.98 -5.33
C LYS A 148 21.55 6.08 -6.32
N LEU A 149 20.29 6.14 -6.77
CA LEU A 149 19.81 7.16 -7.70
C LEU A 149 19.41 8.47 -7.02
N GLN A 150 19.38 8.52 -5.68
CA GLN A 150 19.05 9.71 -4.90
C GLN A 150 17.73 10.35 -5.39
N GLU A 151 17.70 11.66 -5.67
CA GLU A 151 16.51 12.37 -6.15
C GLU A 151 16.00 11.81 -7.50
N LYS A 152 16.91 11.41 -8.40
CA LYS A 152 16.54 10.77 -9.68
C LYS A 152 15.77 9.47 -9.47
N GLY A 153 16.02 8.78 -8.35
CA GLY A 153 15.30 7.58 -7.96
C GLY A 153 13.80 7.83 -7.78
N VAL A 154 13.40 9.01 -7.31
CA VAL A 154 11.98 9.37 -7.13
C VAL A 154 11.29 9.51 -8.49
N TYR A 155 11.89 10.27 -9.42
CA TYR A 155 11.37 10.39 -10.78
C TYR A 155 11.28 9.04 -11.47
N LYS A 156 12.31 8.20 -11.29
CA LYS A 156 12.38 6.87 -11.88
C LYS A 156 11.31 5.92 -11.35
N ALA A 157 11.16 5.84 -10.04
CA ALA A 157 10.18 4.96 -9.42
C ALA A 157 8.75 5.40 -9.78
N MET A 158 8.49 6.71 -9.87
CA MET A 158 7.19 7.23 -10.27
C MET A 158 6.94 7.09 -11.77
N SER A 159 7.95 7.24 -12.64
CA SER A 159 7.81 7.06 -14.09
C SER A 159 7.46 5.62 -14.47
N GLU A 160 7.93 4.65 -13.66
CA GLU A 160 7.69 3.21 -13.83
C GLU A 160 6.49 2.66 -13.02
N PHE A 161 5.62 3.52 -12.47
CA PHE A 161 4.52 3.05 -11.63
C PHE A 161 3.50 2.19 -12.42
N ASP A 162 3.32 2.38 -13.73
CA ASP A 162 2.50 1.49 -14.54
C ASP A 162 3.07 0.07 -14.68
N ILE A 163 4.40 -0.06 -14.75
CA ILE A 163 5.09 -1.36 -14.65
C ILE A 163 4.74 -2.03 -13.32
N PHE A 164 4.77 -1.28 -12.22
CA PHE A 164 4.38 -1.80 -10.92
C PHE A 164 2.92 -2.29 -10.91
N ILE A 165 1.97 -1.52 -11.44
CA ILE A 165 0.56 -1.94 -11.55
C ILE A 165 0.43 -3.26 -12.34
N ASN A 166 1.17 -3.41 -13.44
CA ASN A 166 1.16 -4.64 -14.23
C ASN A 166 1.68 -5.85 -13.44
N TYR A 167 2.66 -5.63 -12.56
CA TYR A 167 3.18 -6.69 -11.68
C TYR A 167 2.14 -7.10 -10.63
N ILE A 168 1.41 -6.13 -10.05
CA ILE A 168 0.26 -6.42 -9.16
C ILE A 168 -0.77 -7.28 -9.90
N GLU A 169 -1.16 -6.88 -11.11
CA GLU A 169 -2.16 -7.61 -11.90
C GLU A 169 -1.71 -9.04 -12.22
N THR A 170 -0.43 -9.23 -12.53
CA THR A 170 0.15 -10.55 -12.78
C THR A 170 0.03 -11.44 -11.55
N TYR A 171 0.50 -10.98 -10.39
CA TYR A 171 0.44 -11.74 -9.14
C TYR A 171 -1.00 -12.09 -8.75
N MET A 172 -1.93 -11.14 -8.90
CA MET A 172 -3.34 -11.36 -8.61
C MET A 172 -3.98 -12.40 -9.53
N THR A 173 -3.70 -12.31 -10.84
CA THR A 173 -4.22 -13.26 -11.82
C THR A 173 -3.77 -14.68 -11.50
N MET A 174 -2.52 -14.85 -11.06
CA MET A 174 -2.00 -16.16 -10.63
C MET A 174 -2.72 -16.68 -9.38
N LYS A 175 -3.02 -15.82 -8.40
CA LYS A 175 -3.73 -16.20 -7.17
C LYS A 175 -5.23 -16.48 -7.35
N ILE A 176 -5.84 -15.97 -8.42
CA ILE A 176 -7.26 -16.24 -8.72
C ILE A 176 -7.41 -17.52 -9.56
N LYS A 177 -6.43 -17.82 -10.43
CA LYS A 177 -6.47 -18.99 -11.32
C LYS A 177 -6.02 -20.30 -10.65
N ASN A 178 -5.24 -20.22 -9.59
CA ASN A 178 -4.78 -21.36 -8.78
C ASN A 178 -5.67 -21.55 -7.55
#